data_AF-A0A8H5H9I6-F1
#
_entry.id   AF-A0A8H5H9I6-F1
#
_cell.length_a   1.000
_cell.length_b   1.000
_cell.length_c   1.000
_cell.angle_alpha   90.00
_cell.angle_beta   90.00
_cell.angle_gamma   90.00
#
_symmetry.space_group_name_H-M   'P 1'
#
loop_
_entity.id
_entity.type
_entity.pdbx_description
1 polymer ?
#
loop_
_entity_poly.entity_id
_entity_poly.type
_entity_poly.pdbx_seq_one_letter_code
_entity_poly.pdbx_strand_id
1 'polypeptide(L)'
;MSGIGIGRALEGEVTTGSYKYVHRCLGRSVGVGIAIIWGAGPDLLLPPKLCQEAAERLILTLPLDPPDITHHRLTDQVYASDASFIPPSLSTSLPTIDTSKPPSSLTLSVVGPSSGLVTSLSSPRYQAAMSHAEVAGCLSAVLYAEHHAGGTIYSDYLPVVNWLSSATPAPSAFHRWLRDIYARRQRDTAVVHVKAHTDSLSLPARLNRAADHAASHCHSLYCPPPSFPTPTFFLAPYCIYAPGCGFIEGNFMRYIQKRLTDTFNASHPAWSHLTSPHLYDPTPPPLFPYCTSPYAYAAVVQLYARSAQLDSGHLLASRLDAGHSPWCRFGCDALETPHHLFTACFHFDGLRSSATADLLLSLDAVLDASIPSATRRALVDLSAHLFSDSNAWPMGQTRFYMGFVPPLAHLSLPSAMHTHIVHLWHTASIHLAGRIWAKTRQRAFELLRASKPAPSTYSIPEILRSLFHLLSGELSFTLSDAHRSFPDSCVRPRPTDRDPDPTL
;
A
#
# COMPACT_ATOMS: atom_id res chain seq x y z
N MET A 1 -43.15 50.12 4.57
CA MET A 1 -43.76 49.84 5.89
C MET A 1 -44.49 48.50 5.81
N SER A 2 -44.54 47.75 6.92
CA SER A 2 -44.88 46.31 7.09
C SER A 2 -43.82 45.34 6.54
N GLY A 3 -43.08 44.54 7.30
CA GLY A 3 -43.15 44.15 8.71
C GLY A 3 -43.70 42.72 8.87
N ILE A 4 -42.87 41.69 8.70
CA ILE A 4 -43.04 40.28 9.15
C ILE A 4 -41.61 39.73 9.20
N GLY A 5 -40.99 39.20 10.26
CA GLY A 5 -41.44 38.55 11.49
C GLY A 5 -40.42 37.43 11.74
N ILE A 6 -39.34 37.71 12.48
CA ILE A 6 -38.26 36.76 12.79
C ILE A 6 -38.77 35.82 13.89
N GLY A 7 -39.03 34.56 13.55
CA GLY A 7 -39.35 33.49 14.49
C GLY A 7 -38.13 32.61 14.75
N ARG A 8 -37.52 32.78 15.92
CA ARG A 8 -36.64 31.80 16.58
C ARG A 8 -37.50 30.68 17.15
N ALA A 9 -37.18 29.42 16.84
CA ALA A 9 -37.29 28.28 17.76
C ALA A 9 -36.82 27.02 17.05
N LEU A 10 -35.56 26.61 17.27
CA LEU A 10 -35.13 25.20 17.31
C LEU A 10 -33.81 25.20 18.10
N GLU A 11 -33.94 25.32 19.42
CA GLU A 11 -32.96 24.72 20.33
C GLU A 11 -33.28 23.22 20.35
N GLY A 12 -32.41 22.43 19.75
CA GLY A 12 -32.40 20.98 19.87
C GLY A 12 -30.95 20.55 20.02
N GLU A 13 -30.64 19.90 21.14
CA GLU A 13 -29.34 19.32 21.44
C GLU A 13 -28.83 18.48 20.26
N VAL A 14 -27.64 18.83 19.75
CA VAL A 14 -26.93 18.02 18.77
C VAL A 14 -26.26 16.87 19.52
N THR A 15 -26.96 15.75 19.68
CA THR A 15 -26.32 14.46 19.96
C THR A 15 -25.61 14.00 18.69
N THR A 16 -24.29 13.80 18.77
CA THR A 16 -23.45 13.26 17.70
C THR A 16 -23.85 11.84 17.33
N GLY A 17 -24.78 11.71 16.38
CA GLY A 17 -25.15 10.45 15.73
C GLY A 17 -24.52 10.35 14.35
N SER A 18 -23.81 9.24 14.09
CA SER A 18 -23.26 8.92 12.77
C SER A 18 -24.40 8.58 11.78
N TYR A 19 -24.58 9.37 10.72
CA TYR A 19 -25.58 9.11 9.69
C TYR A 19 -24.95 8.56 8.40
N LYS A 20 -25.56 7.50 7.85
CA LYS A 20 -25.22 6.83 6.58
C LYS A 20 -25.99 7.48 5.42
N TYR A 21 -25.32 7.93 4.35
CA TYR A 21 -26.02 8.22 3.07
C TYR A 21 -25.15 7.96 1.82
N VAL A 22 -25.75 7.24 0.87
CA VAL A 22 -25.32 7.14 -0.54
C VAL A 22 -26.09 8.21 -1.32
N HIS A 23 -25.38 9.12 -1.99
CA HIS A 23 -25.99 10.24 -2.69
C HIS A 23 -26.79 9.79 -3.90
N ARG A 24 -28.10 10.10 -3.93
CA ARG A 24 -28.90 10.17 -5.15
C ARG A 24 -29.03 11.64 -5.51
N CYS A 25 -28.71 12.05 -6.75
CA CYS A 25 -28.98 13.40 -7.24
C CYS A 25 -30.50 13.64 -7.30
N LEU A 26 -31.09 14.04 -6.18
CA LEU A 26 -32.48 14.47 -6.04
C LEU A 26 -32.51 16.00 -6.10
N GLY A 27 -33.37 16.55 -6.98
CA GLY A 27 -33.92 17.91 -6.96
C GLY A 27 -32.98 19.07 -6.60
N ARG A 28 -32.76 19.97 -7.58
CA ARG A 28 -31.87 21.16 -7.56
C ARG A 28 -31.90 22.02 -6.28
N SER A 29 -32.96 22.02 -5.47
CA SER A 29 -33.06 22.84 -4.26
C SER A 29 -32.54 22.16 -2.99
N VAL A 30 -32.60 20.83 -2.91
CA VAL A 30 -32.18 20.06 -1.72
C VAL A 30 -30.68 19.70 -1.80
N GLY A 31 -30.16 19.49 -3.01
CA GLY A 31 -28.72 19.25 -3.24
C GLY A 31 -27.81 20.44 -2.91
N VAL A 32 -28.33 21.68 -3.04
CA VAL A 32 -27.58 22.91 -2.78
C VAL A 32 -27.22 23.06 -1.30
N GLY A 33 -28.15 22.72 -0.40
CA GLY A 33 -27.89 22.74 1.04
C GLY A 33 -26.86 21.69 1.45
N ILE A 34 -26.94 20.48 0.90
CA ILE A 34 -26.10 19.36 1.31
C ILE A 34 -24.66 19.52 0.81
N ALA A 35 -24.41 19.98 -0.42
CA ALA A 35 -23.03 20.16 -0.92
C ALA A 35 -22.22 21.16 -0.08
N ILE A 36 -22.86 22.26 0.37
CA ILE A 36 -22.22 23.33 1.15
C ILE A 36 -21.93 22.89 2.59
N ILE A 37 -22.78 22.04 3.19
CA ILE A 37 -22.63 21.58 4.58
C ILE A 37 -21.40 20.67 4.76
N TRP A 38 -20.92 20.00 3.71
CA TRP A 38 -19.86 18.98 3.81
C TRP A 38 -18.52 19.36 3.16
N GLY A 39 -18.32 20.64 2.80
CA GLY A 39 -17.03 21.14 2.30
C GLY A 39 -16.69 20.73 0.86
N ALA A 40 -17.62 20.09 0.15
CA ALA A 40 -17.51 19.88 -1.28
C ALA A 40 -17.73 21.22 -1.99
N GLY A 41 -16.85 21.59 -2.92
CA GLY A 41 -16.82 22.95 -3.46
C GLY A 41 -18.12 23.38 -4.18
N PRO A 42 -18.33 24.70 -4.35
CA PRO A 42 -19.50 25.23 -5.06
C PRO A 42 -19.53 24.82 -6.54
N ASP A 43 -18.42 24.33 -7.08
CA ASP A 43 -18.31 23.79 -8.44
C ASP A 43 -19.22 22.58 -8.68
N LEU A 44 -19.60 21.82 -7.64
CA LEU A 44 -20.58 20.74 -7.77
C LEU A 44 -22.01 21.22 -8.10
N LEU A 45 -22.29 22.51 -7.88
CA LEU A 45 -23.60 23.10 -8.18
C LEU A 45 -23.74 23.52 -9.64
N LEU A 46 -22.62 23.61 -10.35
CA LEU A 46 -22.58 24.00 -11.75
C LEU A 46 -22.73 22.76 -12.65
N PRO A 47 -23.35 22.91 -13.84
CA PRO A 47 -23.36 21.86 -14.85
C PRO A 47 -21.93 21.39 -15.19
N PRO A 48 -21.68 20.09 -15.37
CA PRO A 48 -20.35 19.55 -15.61
C PRO A 48 -19.58 20.26 -16.73
N LYS A 49 -20.30 20.65 -17.80
CA LYS A 49 -19.70 21.36 -18.92
C LYS A 49 -19.19 22.76 -18.55
N LEU A 50 -19.92 23.49 -17.71
CA LEU A 50 -19.48 24.81 -17.23
C LEU A 50 -18.29 24.69 -16.27
N CYS A 51 -18.27 23.67 -15.41
CA CYS A 51 -17.11 23.38 -14.56
C CYS A 51 -15.87 23.08 -15.39
N GLN A 52 -16.03 22.25 -16.42
CA GLN A 52 -14.97 21.93 -17.36
C GLN A 52 -14.44 23.19 -18.05
N GLU A 53 -15.32 24.01 -18.65
CA GLU A 53 -14.91 25.24 -19.34
C GLU A 53 -14.22 26.24 -18.40
N ALA A 54 -14.73 26.38 -17.17
CA ALA A 54 -14.10 27.22 -16.16
C ALA A 54 -12.71 26.70 -15.77
N ALA A 55 -12.56 25.39 -15.63
CA ALA A 55 -11.28 24.75 -15.32
C ALA A 55 -10.27 24.89 -16.49
N GLU A 56 -10.70 24.67 -17.73
CA GLU A 56 -9.87 24.84 -18.93
C GLU A 56 -9.43 26.31 -19.08
N ARG A 57 -10.33 27.28 -18.88
CA ARG A 57 -9.97 28.72 -18.87
C ARG A 57 -9.02 29.07 -17.74
N LEU A 58 -9.22 28.51 -16.54
CA LEU A 58 -8.31 28.72 -15.42
C LEU A 58 -6.90 28.25 -15.80
N ILE A 59 -6.75 27.03 -16.32
CA ILE A 59 -5.45 26.49 -16.73
C ILE A 59 -4.77 27.41 -17.76
N LEU A 60 -5.52 27.88 -18.77
CA LEU A 60 -5.00 28.76 -19.82
C LEU A 60 -4.67 30.19 -19.36
N THR A 61 -5.22 30.63 -18.22
CA THR A 61 -5.02 31.99 -17.68
C THR A 61 -4.00 32.03 -16.55
N LEU A 62 -3.58 30.88 -16.02
CA LEU A 62 -2.54 30.83 -15.01
C LEU A 62 -1.23 31.38 -15.58
N PRO A 63 -0.52 32.24 -14.82
CA PRO A 63 0.65 32.94 -15.33
C PRO A 63 1.71 31.96 -15.78
N LEU A 64 2.21 32.24 -16.98
CA LEU A 64 3.18 31.45 -17.68
C LEU A 64 4.57 32.10 -17.55
N ASP A 65 5.08 32.34 -16.35
CA ASP A 65 6.45 32.86 -16.24
C ASP A 65 7.39 31.74 -16.68
N PRO A 66 8.07 31.87 -17.84
CA PRO A 66 8.96 30.83 -18.29
C PRO A 66 10.07 30.69 -17.24
N PRO A 67 10.41 29.47 -16.79
CA PRO A 67 11.70 29.29 -16.14
C PRO A 67 12.77 29.84 -17.09
N ASP A 68 13.84 30.42 -16.54
CA ASP A 68 14.92 31.23 -17.16
C ASP A 68 15.76 30.50 -18.24
N ILE A 69 15.11 29.67 -19.05
CA ILE A 69 15.64 28.63 -19.94
C ILE A 69 15.55 29.08 -21.41
N THR A 70 14.85 30.18 -21.72
CA THR A 70 14.56 30.60 -23.11
C THR A 70 15.20 31.92 -23.50
N HIS A 71 16.54 32.02 -23.42
CA HIS A 71 17.27 32.92 -24.34
C HIS A 71 17.21 32.43 -25.80
N HIS A 72 16.76 31.20 -26.05
CA HIS A 72 16.47 30.70 -27.38
C HIS A 72 14.95 30.71 -27.59
N ARG A 73 14.47 31.63 -28.43
CA ARG A 73 13.12 31.56 -29.00
C ARG A 73 12.98 30.20 -29.69
N LEU A 74 12.26 29.28 -29.06
CA LEU A 74 11.84 28.06 -29.72
C LEU A 74 10.83 28.47 -30.79
N THR A 75 11.18 28.27 -32.05
CA THR A 75 10.29 28.55 -33.20
C THR A 75 9.23 27.46 -33.37
N ASP A 76 9.46 26.30 -32.78
CA ASP A 76 8.62 25.13 -32.95
C ASP A 76 7.58 25.06 -31.84
N GLN A 77 6.34 24.69 -32.18
CA GLN A 77 5.24 24.46 -31.24
C GLN A 77 5.49 23.17 -30.45
N VAL A 78 6.43 23.21 -29.52
CA VAL A 78 6.83 22.07 -28.69
C VAL A 78 6.59 22.37 -27.22
N TYR A 79 6.02 21.40 -26.51
CA TYR A 79 5.73 21.47 -25.09
C TYR A 79 6.33 20.27 -24.39
N ALA A 80 6.65 20.40 -23.11
CA ALA A 80 6.95 19.28 -22.23
C ALA A 80 6.18 19.41 -20.92
N SER A 81 5.82 18.28 -20.33
CA SER A 81 5.15 18.23 -19.03
C SER A 81 5.80 17.21 -18.11
N ASP A 82 5.84 17.54 -16.82
CA ASP A 82 6.39 16.68 -15.78
C ASP A 82 5.68 16.95 -14.44
N ALA A 83 5.89 16.09 -13.45
CA ALA A 83 5.37 16.24 -12.11
C ALA A 83 6.42 15.92 -11.04
N SER A 84 6.20 16.40 -9.82
CA SER A 84 7.08 16.11 -8.69
C SER A 84 6.28 15.91 -7.41
N PHE A 85 6.78 15.00 -6.56
CA PHE A 85 6.11 14.57 -5.35
C PHE A 85 7.08 14.51 -4.18
N ILE A 86 6.78 15.27 -3.13
CA ILE A 86 7.41 15.12 -1.82
C ILE A 86 6.42 14.43 -0.89
N PRO A 87 6.72 13.20 -0.42
CA PRO A 87 5.89 12.53 0.56
C PRO A 87 5.83 13.35 1.85
N PRO A 88 4.72 13.28 2.60
CA PRO A 88 4.66 13.92 3.90
C PRO A 88 5.75 13.30 4.78
N SER A 89 6.59 14.12 5.41
CA SER A 89 7.67 13.65 6.27
C SER A 89 7.11 12.69 7.32
N LEU A 90 7.67 11.48 7.40
CA LEU A 90 7.32 10.42 8.35
C LEU A 90 7.66 10.84 9.79
N SER A 91 6.95 11.81 10.34
CA SER A 91 6.91 12.02 11.79
C SER A 91 5.98 10.96 12.37
N THR A 92 6.57 10.04 13.14
CA THR A 92 6.04 8.84 13.82
C THR A 92 4.81 9.02 14.71
N SER A 93 4.18 10.20 14.73
CA SER A 93 2.89 10.38 15.38
C SER A 93 1.76 9.95 14.45
N LEU A 94 0.91 9.05 14.98
CA LEU A 94 -0.39 8.63 14.41
C LEU A 94 -1.10 9.79 13.68
N PRO A 95 -1.89 9.52 12.63
CA PRO A 95 -2.68 10.54 11.97
C PRO A 95 -3.83 10.95 12.89
N THR A 96 -3.53 11.73 13.94
CA THR A 96 -4.49 12.71 14.42
C THR A 96 -4.78 13.65 13.25
N ILE A 97 -6.04 14.04 13.14
CA ILE A 97 -6.52 15.08 12.20
C ILE A 97 -5.92 16.41 12.68
N ASP A 98 -4.60 16.52 12.60
CA ASP A 98 -3.86 17.70 12.97
C ASP A 98 -3.51 18.40 11.67
N THR A 99 -4.29 19.45 11.37
CA THR A 99 -4.17 20.31 10.19
C THR A 99 -2.84 21.06 10.12
N SER A 100 -1.93 20.84 11.08
CA SER A 100 -0.64 21.50 11.20
C SER A 100 0.52 20.78 10.47
N LYS A 101 0.37 19.52 10.02
CA LYS A 101 1.41 18.86 9.20
C LYS A 101 1.34 19.35 7.76
N PRO A 102 2.48 19.67 7.11
CA PRO A 102 2.48 20.06 5.71
C PRO A 102 1.91 18.89 4.88
N PRO A 103 0.85 19.12 4.09
CA PRO A 103 0.31 18.08 3.22
C PRO A 103 1.41 17.61 2.27
N SER A 104 1.29 16.36 1.81
CA SER A 104 2.15 15.86 0.74
C SER A 104 2.16 16.87 -0.42
N SER A 105 3.34 17.34 -0.82
CA SER A 105 3.46 18.34 -1.87
C SER A 105 3.50 17.62 -3.21
N LEU A 106 2.52 17.90 -4.07
CA LEU A 106 2.43 17.35 -5.41
C LEU A 106 2.32 18.53 -6.37
N THR A 107 3.30 18.69 -7.24
CA THR A 107 3.41 19.76 -8.21
C THR A 107 3.44 19.17 -9.61
N LEU A 108 2.98 19.95 -10.59
CA LEU A 108 3.11 19.63 -12.01
C LEU A 108 3.56 20.87 -12.74
N SER A 109 4.31 20.65 -13.82
CA SER A 109 4.85 21.70 -14.66
C SER A 109 4.59 21.43 -16.13
N VAL A 110 4.40 22.49 -16.90
CA VAL A 110 4.41 22.48 -18.36
C VAL A 110 5.34 23.56 -18.84
N VAL A 111 6.26 23.22 -19.74
CA VAL A 111 7.18 24.17 -20.38
C VAL A 111 6.93 24.18 -21.87
N GLY A 112 6.73 25.36 -22.45
CA GLY A 112 6.52 25.57 -23.88
C GLY A 112 7.42 26.69 -24.44
N PRO A 113 7.20 27.10 -25.71
CA PRO A 113 8.11 27.99 -26.44
C PRO A 113 8.17 29.41 -25.88
N SER A 114 7.04 29.91 -25.39
CA SER A 114 6.88 31.28 -24.89
C SER A 114 6.30 31.35 -23.49
N SER A 115 6.21 30.21 -22.80
CA SER A 115 5.32 30.08 -21.66
C SER A 115 5.68 28.87 -20.77
N GLY A 116 5.62 29.02 -19.44
CA GLY A 116 5.79 27.90 -18.49
C GLY A 116 4.77 27.92 -17.35
N LEU A 117 4.04 26.84 -17.11
CA LEU A 117 3.04 26.72 -16.03
C LEU A 117 3.60 25.85 -14.91
N VAL A 118 3.45 26.26 -13.65
CA VAL A 118 3.61 25.37 -12.50
C VAL A 118 2.40 25.48 -11.57
N THR A 119 1.83 24.33 -11.18
CA THR A 119 0.66 24.27 -10.30
C THR A 119 0.82 23.19 -9.24
N SER A 120 0.05 23.31 -8.15
CA SER A 120 -0.05 22.29 -7.13
C SER A 120 -1.31 21.45 -7.33
N LEU A 121 -1.15 20.13 -7.33
CA LEU A 121 -2.28 19.19 -7.25
C LEU A 121 -2.60 18.80 -5.80
N SER A 122 -1.86 19.33 -4.81
CA SER A 122 -2.16 19.16 -3.39
C SER A 122 -3.44 19.91 -3.04
N SER A 123 -4.56 19.19 -3.12
CA SER A 123 -5.88 19.70 -2.76
C SER A 123 -6.45 18.90 -1.60
N PRO A 124 -6.97 19.54 -0.53
CA PRO A 124 -7.72 18.84 0.52
C PRO A 124 -9.02 18.21 -0.02
N ARG A 125 -9.42 18.57 -1.25
CA ARG A 125 -10.63 18.09 -1.91
C ARG A 125 -10.40 16.86 -2.80
N TYR A 126 -9.16 16.48 -3.06
CA TYR A 126 -8.88 15.38 -3.99
C TYR A 126 -7.64 14.59 -3.57
N GLN A 127 -7.78 13.28 -3.40
CA GLN A 127 -6.64 12.43 -3.08
C GLN A 127 -5.79 12.16 -4.32
N ALA A 128 -4.91 13.10 -4.64
CA ALA A 128 -4.00 12.96 -5.76
C ALA A 128 -2.86 11.99 -5.44
N ALA A 129 -2.34 11.38 -6.49
CA ALA A 129 -1.14 10.56 -6.48
C ALA A 129 -0.22 11.09 -7.58
N MET A 130 1.05 10.70 -7.57
CA MET A 130 2.01 11.14 -8.60
C MET A 130 1.47 10.94 -10.02
N SER A 131 0.89 9.78 -10.31
CA SER A 131 0.25 9.50 -11.61
C SER A 131 -0.88 10.47 -12.00
N HIS A 132 -1.57 11.08 -11.03
CA HIS A 132 -2.58 12.11 -11.32
C HIS A 132 -1.93 13.42 -11.76
N ALA A 133 -0.82 13.81 -11.14
CA ALA A 133 -0.08 15.01 -11.51
C ALA A 133 0.55 14.88 -12.89
N GLU A 134 1.10 13.72 -13.23
CA GLU A 134 1.62 13.43 -14.56
C GLU A 134 0.55 13.62 -15.66
N VAL A 135 -0.64 13.06 -15.42
CA VAL A 135 -1.75 13.16 -16.37
C VAL A 135 -2.27 14.59 -16.45
N ALA A 136 -2.33 15.30 -15.33
CA ALA A 136 -2.74 16.70 -15.28
C ALA A 136 -1.72 17.64 -15.95
N GLY A 137 -0.42 17.33 -15.87
CA GLY A 137 0.64 17.99 -16.62
C GLY A 137 0.47 17.80 -18.12
N CYS A 138 0.32 16.55 -18.57
CA CYS A 138 0.06 16.25 -19.98
C CYS A 138 -1.23 16.93 -20.48
N LEU A 139 -2.29 16.93 -19.67
CA LEU A 139 -3.55 17.61 -19.97
C LEU A 139 -3.37 19.11 -20.19
N SER A 140 -2.60 19.74 -19.31
CA SER A 140 -2.30 21.17 -19.41
C SER A 140 -1.50 21.47 -20.67
N ALA A 141 -0.50 20.64 -21.00
CA ALA A 141 0.27 20.76 -22.23
C ALA A 141 -0.59 20.61 -23.48
N VAL A 142 -1.57 19.69 -23.48
CA VAL A 142 -2.53 19.54 -24.58
C VAL A 142 -3.40 20.79 -24.72
N LEU A 143 -3.90 21.36 -23.62
CA LEU A 143 -4.68 22.60 -23.67
C LEU A 143 -3.88 23.78 -24.22
N TYR A 144 -2.61 23.90 -23.83
CA TYR A 144 -1.72 24.95 -24.36
C TYR A 144 -1.40 24.75 -25.83
N ALA A 145 -1.07 23.53 -26.26
CA ALA A 145 -0.83 23.22 -27.66
C ALA A 145 -2.06 23.56 -28.51
N GLU A 146 -3.25 23.20 -28.04
CA GLU A 146 -4.50 23.54 -28.69
C GLU A 146 -4.70 25.06 -28.84
N HIS A 147 -4.50 25.81 -27.76
CA HIS A 147 -4.65 27.27 -27.78
C HIS A 147 -3.71 27.95 -28.80
N HIS A 148 -2.58 27.31 -29.12
CA HIS A 148 -1.58 27.81 -30.07
C HIS A 148 -1.59 27.06 -31.42
N ALA A 149 -2.70 26.41 -31.79
CA ALA A 149 -2.91 25.75 -33.07
C ALA A 149 -2.05 24.49 -33.35
N GLY A 150 -1.67 23.75 -32.32
CA GLY A 150 -1.07 22.42 -32.42
C GLY A 150 0.28 22.29 -31.73
N GLY A 151 0.93 21.13 -31.93
CA GLY A 151 2.29 20.91 -31.45
C GLY A 151 2.63 19.48 -31.04
N THR A 152 3.90 19.29 -30.72
CA THR A 152 4.40 18.03 -30.11
C THR A 152 4.56 18.21 -28.61
N ILE A 153 4.03 17.28 -27.83
CA ILE A 153 4.09 17.27 -26.37
C ILE A 153 5.00 16.15 -25.93
N TYR A 154 6.03 16.48 -25.16
CA TYR A 154 6.98 15.55 -24.59
C TYR A 154 6.64 15.25 -23.14
N SER A 155 6.62 13.97 -22.78
CA SER A 155 6.47 13.53 -21.39
C SER A 155 7.26 12.25 -21.21
N ASP A 156 7.87 12.08 -20.04
CA ASP A 156 8.51 10.84 -19.64
C ASP A 156 7.58 9.85 -18.96
N TYR A 157 6.33 10.26 -18.70
CA TYR A 157 5.29 9.38 -18.19
C TYR A 157 4.70 8.49 -19.30
N LEU A 158 5.44 7.45 -19.65
CA LEU A 158 5.09 6.43 -20.65
C LEU A 158 3.65 5.89 -20.53
N PRO A 159 3.07 5.67 -19.33
CA PRO A 159 1.70 5.18 -19.22
C PRO A 159 0.67 6.08 -19.92
N VAL A 160 0.84 7.40 -19.90
CA VAL A 160 -0.10 8.32 -20.57
C VAL A 160 -0.04 8.18 -22.09
N VAL A 161 1.17 8.05 -22.64
CA VAL A 161 1.42 7.93 -24.08
C VAL A 161 0.82 6.63 -24.62
N ASN A 162 1.08 5.52 -23.92
CA ASN A 162 0.53 4.22 -24.25
C ASN A 162 -1.00 4.21 -24.12
N TRP A 163 -1.52 4.83 -23.06
CA TRP A 163 -2.94 4.86 -22.79
C TRP A 163 -3.72 5.69 -23.82
N LEU A 164 -3.21 6.86 -24.23
CA LEU A 164 -3.80 7.69 -25.29
C LEU A 164 -3.88 6.94 -26.63
N SER A 165 -2.91 6.08 -26.89
CA SER A 165 -2.85 5.24 -28.09
C SER A 165 -3.75 3.99 -28.01
N SER A 166 -4.33 3.71 -26.84
CA SER A 166 -5.09 2.50 -26.57
C SER A 166 -6.60 2.74 -26.47
N ALA A 167 -7.40 1.72 -26.75
CA ALA A 167 -8.85 1.74 -26.53
C ALA A 167 -9.25 1.43 -25.06
N THR A 168 -8.30 1.47 -24.11
CA THR A 168 -8.57 1.05 -22.73
C THR A 168 -9.48 2.05 -22.00
N PRO A 169 -10.31 1.62 -21.04
CA PRO A 169 -11.07 2.53 -20.19
C PRO A 169 -10.16 3.53 -19.46
N ALA A 170 -10.65 4.75 -19.25
CA ALA A 170 -9.92 5.78 -18.53
C ALA A 170 -9.89 5.45 -17.02
N PRO A 171 -8.70 5.30 -16.40
CA PRO A 171 -8.60 4.83 -15.02
C PRO A 171 -8.95 5.88 -13.95
N SER A 172 -8.97 7.18 -14.30
CA SER A 172 -9.37 8.27 -13.39
C SER A 172 -10.09 9.41 -14.10
N ALA A 173 -10.62 10.39 -13.34
CA ALA A 173 -11.26 11.59 -13.88
C ALA A 173 -10.30 12.45 -14.70
N PHE A 174 -9.04 12.58 -14.29
CA PHE A 174 -8.01 13.26 -15.09
C PHE A 174 -7.77 12.58 -16.45
N HIS A 175 -7.75 11.24 -16.47
CA HIS A 175 -7.67 10.50 -17.73
C HIS A 175 -8.92 10.73 -18.59
N ARG A 176 -10.12 10.67 -17.99
CA ARG A 176 -11.36 10.96 -18.74
C ARG A 176 -11.35 12.37 -19.33
N TRP A 177 -10.86 13.36 -18.59
CA TRP A 177 -10.71 14.73 -19.07
C TRP A 177 -9.71 14.86 -20.20
N LEU A 178 -8.51 14.28 -20.05
CA LEU A 178 -7.50 14.25 -21.09
C LEU A 178 -8.03 13.61 -22.37
N ARG A 179 -8.75 12.49 -22.27
CA ARG A 179 -9.38 11.83 -23.43
C ARG A 179 -10.43 12.70 -24.08
N ASP A 180 -11.28 13.36 -23.31
CA ASP A 180 -12.31 14.25 -23.84
C ASP A 180 -11.69 15.43 -24.60
N ILE A 181 -10.63 16.04 -24.07
CA ILE A 181 -9.87 17.07 -24.79
C ILE A 181 -9.30 16.47 -26.08
N TYR A 182 -8.63 15.31 -26.01
CA TYR A 182 -8.01 14.69 -27.18
C TYR A 182 -9.02 14.27 -28.26
N ALA A 183 -10.18 13.73 -27.87
CA ALA A 183 -11.24 13.28 -28.76
C ALA A 183 -11.97 14.44 -29.45
N ARG A 184 -12.04 15.61 -28.81
CA ARG A 184 -12.59 16.83 -29.42
C ARG A 184 -11.70 17.39 -30.54
N ARG A 185 -10.48 16.88 -30.76
CA ARG A 185 -9.49 17.48 -31.66
C ARG A 185 -9.25 16.71 -32.95
N GLN A 186 -9.05 17.47 -34.02
CA GLN A 186 -8.57 16.99 -35.31
C GLN A 186 -7.03 16.94 -35.27
N ARG A 187 -6.49 15.76 -34.92
CA ARG A 187 -5.18 15.15 -35.26
C ARG A 187 -3.83 15.91 -35.17
N ASP A 188 -3.74 17.21 -34.94
CA ASP A 188 -2.45 17.94 -35.08
C ASP A 188 -1.63 18.06 -33.77
N THR A 189 -2.03 17.38 -32.70
CA THR A 189 -1.26 17.32 -31.45
C THR A 189 -0.77 15.90 -31.19
N ALA A 190 0.54 15.71 -31.10
CA ALA A 190 1.15 14.41 -30.83
C ALA A 190 1.77 14.40 -29.43
N VAL A 191 1.39 13.41 -28.61
CA VAL A 191 2.07 13.15 -27.32
C VAL A 191 3.14 12.09 -27.54
N VAL A 192 4.39 12.44 -27.26
CA VAL A 192 5.57 11.62 -27.54
C VAL A 192 6.33 11.36 -26.25
N HIS A 193 6.65 10.09 -26.01
CA HIS A 193 7.45 9.71 -24.86
C HIS A 193 8.91 10.16 -25.00
N VAL A 194 9.47 10.73 -23.94
CA VAL A 194 10.90 11.06 -23.83
C VAL A 194 11.48 10.36 -22.62
N LYS A 195 12.74 9.93 -22.68
CA LYS A 195 13.38 9.29 -21.54
C LYS A 195 13.75 10.31 -20.47
N ALA A 196 13.31 10.08 -19.23
CA ALA A 196 13.69 10.84 -18.04
C ALA A 196 15.20 10.77 -17.75
N HIS A 197 15.71 11.76 -17.02
CA HIS A 197 17.07 11.80 -16.46
C HIS A 197 18.18 11.42 -17.45
N THR A 198 18.13 11.99 -18.66
CA THR A 198 19.18 11.81 -19.66
C THR A 198 20.08 13.04 -19.74
N ASP A 199 21.36 12.82 -20.05
CA ASP A 199 22.33 13.87 -20.36
C ASP A 199 22.23 14.36 -21.82
N SER A 200 21.22 13.89 -22.56
CA SER A 200 20.99 14.30 -23.94
C SER A 200 20.79 15.82 -24.03
N LEU A 201 21.40 16.43 -25.04
CA LEU A 201 21.22 17.84 -25.39
C LEU A 201 20.11 18.06 -26.43
N SER A 202 19.42 16.99 -26.84
CA SER A 202 18.29 17.08 -27.74
C SER A 202 17.19 17.99 -27.16
N LEU A 203 16.47 18.70 -28.04
CA LEU A 203 15.38 19.58 -27.64
C LEU A 203 14.35 18.90 -26.73
N PRO A 204 13.87 17.67 -27.02
CA PRO A 204 12.93 16.97 -26.13
C PRO A 204 13.50 16.72 -24.73
N ALA A 205 14.77 16.31 -24.62
CA ALA A 205 15.42 16.04 -23.34
C ALA A 205 15.62 17.32 -22.53
N ARG A 206 15.98 18.43 -23.18
CA ARG A 206 16.11 19.74 -22.53
C ARG A 206 14.77 20.26 -21.99
N LEU A 207 13.69 20.11 -22.76
CA LEU A 207 12.36 20.53 -22.35
C LEU A 207 11.81 19.67 -21.20
N ASN A 208 12.00 18.35 -21.24
CA ASN A 208 11.62 17.48 -20.12
C ASN A 208 12.38 17.87 -18.85
N ARG A 209 13.70 18.06 -18.94
CA ARG A 209 14.52 18.47 -17.79
C ARG A 209 14.12 19.84 -17.23
N ALA A 210 13.67 20.75 -18.10
CA ALA A 210 13.12 22.04 -17.69
C ALA A 210 11.80 21.88 -16.93
N ALA A 211 10.90 21.01 -17.41
CA ALA A 211 9.64 20.70 -16.74
C ALA A 211 9.87 20.01 -15.38
N ASP A 212 10.72 18.99 -15.32
CA ASP A 212 11.15 18.30 -14.09
C ASP A 212 11.69 19.30 -13.06
N HIS A 213 12.66 20.12 -13.47
CA HIS A 213 13.28 21.12 -12.62
C HIS A 213 12.24 22.11 -12.09
N ALA A 214 11.34 22.61 -12.95
CA ALA A 214 10.30 23.54 -12.53
C ALA A 214 9.30 22.90 -11.54
N ALA A 215 8.86 21.66 -11.78
CA ALA A 215 7.98 20.94 -10.87
C ALA A 215 8.67 20.71 -9.51
N SER A 216 9.91 20.23 -9.51
CA SER A 216 10.67 19.90 -8.32
C SER A 216 11.13 21.13 -7.53
N HIS A 217 11.55 22.20 -8.21
CA HIS A 217 11.99 23.45 -7.58
C HIS A 217 10.86 24.15 -6.81
N CYS A 218 9.62 24.04 -7.30
CA CYS A 218 8.46 24.68 -6.67
C CYS A 218 8.15 24.16 -5.27
N HIS A 219 8.68 23.00 -4.87
CA HIS A 219 8.59 22.53 -3.49
C HIS A 219 9.39 23.39 -2.49
N SER A 220 10.40 24.11 -2.96
CA SER A 220 11.26 24.96 -2.14
C SER A 220 10.81 26.42 -2.05
N LEU A 221 9.76 26.79 -2.80
CA LEU A 221 9.25 28.15 -2.82
C LEU A 221 8.50 28.48 -1.52
N TYR A 222 8.70 29.71 -1.04
CA TYR A 222 8.01 30.22 0.15
C TYR A 222 6.49 30.28 -0.03
N CYS A 223 6.05 30.64 -1.24
CA CYS A 223 4.63 30.62 -1.62
C CYS A 223 4.36 29.38 -2.48
N PRO A 224 3.40 28.52 -2.11
CA PRO A 224 3.05 27.36 -2.91
C PRO A 224 2.47 27.79 -4.27
N PRO A 225 2.68 27.00 -5.34
CA PRO A 225 2.10 27.31 -6.64
C PRO A 225 0.56 27.23 -6.59
N PRO A 226 -0.15 27.91 -7.50
CA PRO A 226 -1.61 27.92 -7.53
C PRO A 226 -2.17 26.50 -7.66
N SER A 227 -3.32 26.25 -7.03
CA SER A 227 -3.95 24.93 -7.05
C SER A 227 -4.52 24.59 -8.43
N PHE A 228 -4.26 23.38 -8.89
CA PHE A 228 -4.84 22.82 -10.09
C PHE A 228 -6.34 22.54 -9.89
N PRO A 229 -7.20 22.79 -10.89
CA PRO A 229 -8.63 22.51 -10.78
C PRO A 229 -8.92 21.03 -10.56
N THR A 230 -9.84 20.73 -9.64
CA THR A 230 -10.29 19.35 -9.38
C THR A 230 -11.28 18.92 -10.48
N PRO A 231 -11.11 17.74 -11.11
CA PRO A 231 -11.91 17.31 -12.26
C PRO A 231 -13.27 16.72 -11.84
N THR A 232 -14.05 17.46 -11.04
CA THR A 232 -15.33 17.02 -10.47
C THR A 232 -16.35 16.63 -11.53
N PHE A 233 -16.31 17.29 -12.69
CA PHE A 233 -17.13 17.04 -13.87
C PHE A 233 -16.84 15.71 -14.59
N PHE A 234 -15.70 15.08 -14.34
CA PHE A 234 -15.37 13.74 -14.82
C PHE A 234 -15.32 12.71 -13.71
N LEU A 235 -15.83 12.96 -12.50
CA LEU A 235 -15.96 11.91 -11.49
C LEU A 235 -16.98 10.84 -11.92
N ALA A 236 -16.94 9.68 -11.27
CA ALA A 236 -18.03 8.71 -11.45
C ALA A 236 -19.35 9.29 -10.87
N PRO A 237 -20.53 8.88 -11.37
CA PRO A 237 -21.82 9.34 -10.83
C PRO A 237 -21.93 9.17 -9.31
N TYR A 238 -21.25 8.15 -8.78
CA TYR A 238 -21.05 7.93 -7.35
C TYR A 238 -19.54 7.88 -7.08
N CYS A 239 -19.03 8.83 -6.31
CA CYS A 239 -17.64 8.87 -5.86
C CYS A 239 -17.64 9.16 -4.37
N ILE A 240 -16.78 8.45 -3.63
CA ILE A 240 -16.71 8.58 -2.18
C ILE A 240 -15.91 9.84 -1.87
N TYR A 241 -16.44 10.65 -0.95
CA TYR A 241 -15.76 11.80 -0.38
C TYR A 241 -15.53 11.53 1.10
N ALA A 242 -14.31 11.76 1.56
CA ALA A 242 -13.98 11.70 2.99
C ALA A 242 -13.38 13.05 3.43
N PRO A 243 -13.92 13.68 4.48
CA PRO A 243 -13.33 14.91 5.04
C PRO A 243 -11.83 14.71 5.35
N GLY A 244 -11.00 15.65 4.88
CA GLY A 244 -9.54 15.59 5.02
C GLY A 244 -8.80 14.72 3.99
N CYS A 245 -9.51 13.83 3.27
CA CYS A 245 -8.93 13.03 2.17
C CYS A 245 -9.40 13.52 0.79
N GLY A 246 -10.58 14.14 0.70
CA GLY A 246 -11.18 14.55 -0.56
C GLY A 246 -11.94 13.44 -1.27
N PHE A 247 -12.13 13.60 -2.58
CA PHE A 247 -12.66 12.56 -3.46
C PHE A 247 -11.67 11.41 -3.60
N ILE A 248 -12.18 10.19 -3.43
CA ILE A 248 -11.44 8.93 -3.53
C ILE A 248 -11.85 8.25 -4.84
N GLU A 249 -10.93 8.20 -5.79
CA GLU A 249 -11.13 7.51 -7.06
C GLU A 249 -10.71 6.04 -7.03
N GLY A 250 -11.37 5.23 -7.85
CA GLY A 250 -11.02 3.83 -8.06
C GLY A 250 -11.67 2.86 -7.07
N ASN A 251 -10.99 1.74 -6.81
CA ASN A 251 -11.51 0.68 -5.98
C ASN A 251 -11.42 1.08 -4.49
N PHE A 252 -12.58 1.41 -3.90
CA PHE A 252 -12.70 1.77 -2.48
C PHE A 252 -12.06 0.74 -1.55
N MET A 253 -12.20 -0.56 -1.83
CA MET A 253 -11.58 -1.61 -1.02
C MET A 253 -10.06 -1.52 -1.05
N ARG A 254 -9.47 -1.21 -2.20
CA ARG A 254 -8.02 -0.99 -2.31
C ARG A 254 -7.58 0.25 -1.53
N TYR A 255 -8.37 1.32 -1.53
CA TYR A 255 -8.12 2.49 -0.69
C TYR A 255 -8.15 2.14 0.80
N ILE A 256 -9.20 1.45 1.26
CA ILE A 256 -9.33 1.02 2.66
C ILE A 256 -8.18 0.10 3.05
N GLN A 257 -7.87 -0.91 2.24
CA GLN A 257 -6.73 -1.80 2.48
C GLN A 257 -5.43 -1.03 2.61
N LYS A 258 -5.15 -0.09 1.69
CA LYS A 258 -3.96 0.76 1.77
C LYS A 258 -3.94 1.56 3.07
N ARG A 259 -5.04 2.21 3.45
CA ARG A 259 -5.11 3.00 4.69
C ARG A 259 -4.96 2.15 5.94
N LEU A 260 -5.54 0.96 5.97
CA LEU A 260 -5.36 0.00 7.06
C LEU A 260 -3.89 -0.42 7.15
N THR A 261 -3.25 -0.74 6.04
CA THR A 261 -1.82 -1.07 5.98
C THR A 261 -0.96 0.10 6.44
N ASP A 262 -1.21 1.32 5.96
CA ASP A 262 -0.47 2.52 6.35
C ASP A 262 -0.62 2.80 7.86
N THR A 263 -1.85 2.67 8.39
CA THR A 263 -2.16 2.85 9.82
C THR A 263 -1.50 1.76 10.66
N PHE A 264 -1.54 0.52 10.19
CA PHE A 264 -0.91 -0.63 10.83
C PHE A 264 0.62 -0.45 10.89
N ASN A 265 1.25 -0.05 9.78
CA ASN A 265 2.69 0.22 9.71
C ASN A 265 3.09 1.40 10.61
N ALA A 266 2.29 2.47 10.65
CA ALA A 266 2.55 3.63 11.49
C ALA A 266 2.39 3.33 13.00
N SER A 267 1.46 2.45 13.36
CA SER A 267 1.24 2.02 14.75
C SER A 267 2.25 0.95 15.21
N HIS A 268 2.95 0.29 14.29
CA HIS A 268 3.92 -0.76 14.58
C HIS A 268 5.27 -0.50 13.88
N PRO A 269 5.98 0.60 14.22
CA PRO A 269 7.25 0.95 13.58
C PRO A 269 8.33 -0.15 13.70
N ALA A 270 8.24 -1.03 14.71
CA ALA A 270 9.06 -2.24 14.83
C ALA A 270 8.98 -3.15 13.59
N TRP A 271 7.88 -3.12 12.83
CA TRP A 271 7.69 -3.90 11.60
C TRP A 271 8.43 -3.30 10.41
N SER A 272 8.69 -1.98 10.41
CA SER A 272 9.56 -1.34 9.43
C SER A 272 11.05 -1.65 9.64
N HIS A 273 11.41 -2.13 10.84
CA HIS A 273 12.76 -2.63 11.17
C HIS A 273 12.95 -4.12 10.86
N LEU A 274 11.93 -4.82 10.33
CA LEU A 274 12.14 -6.05 9.57
C LEU A 274 12.74 -5.65 8.22
N THR A 275 14.00 -5.21 8.28
CA THR A 275 14.88 -4.94 7.15
C THR A 275 14.65 -5.99 6.07
N SER A 276 14.41 -5.54 4.83
CA SER A 276 14.21 -6.40 3.65
C SER A 276 15.06 -7.68 3.76
N PRO A 277 14.44 -8.83 4.08
CA PRO A 277 15.15 -10.09 4.30
C PRO A 277 16.10 -10.45 3.15
N HIS A 278 15.72 -10.01 1.95
CA HIS A 278 16.44 -10.22 0.69
C HIS A 278 17.80 -9.49 0.61
N LEU A 279 18.09 -8.53 1.50
CA LEU A 279 19.39 -7.86 1.52
C LEU A 279 20.50 -8.71 2.17
N TYR A 280 20.14 -9.69 3.01
CA TYR A 280 21.10 -10.42 3.85
C TYR A 280 21.17 -11.93 3.57
N ASP A 281 20.17 -12.49 2.89
CA ASP A 281 20.17 -13.88 2.46
C ASP A 281 19.82 -13.98 0.96
N PRO A 282 20.82 -14.14 0.08
CA PRO A 282 20.59 -14.34 -1.35
C PRO A 282 20.17 -15.79 -1.66
N THR A 283 20.18 -16.70 -0.67
CA THR A 283 19.96 -18.12 -0.91
C THR A 283 18.47 -18.44 -0.76
N PRO A 284 17.78 -18.90 -1.83
CA PRO A 284 16.39 -19.31 -1.68
C PRO A 284 16.29 -20.54 -0.77
N PRO A 285 15.28 -20.62 0.10
CA PRO A 285 15.08 -21.80 0.94
C PRO A 285 14.85 -23.05 0.07
N PRO A 286 15.27 -24.24 0.53
CA PRO A 286 15.09 -25.48 -0.22
C PRO A 286 13.59 -25.76 -0.45
N LEU A 287 13.20 -26.25 -1.64
CA LEU A 287 11.79 -26.48 -1.98
C LEU A 287 11.12 -27.58 -1.13
N PHE A 288 11.87 -28.65 -0.83
CA PHE A 288 11.30 -29.89 -0.28
C PHE A 288 10.64 -29.74 1.11
N PRO A 289 11.24 -29.07 2.11
CA PRO A 289 10.62 -28.92 3.43
C PRO A 289 9.33 -28.09 3.41
N TYR A 290 9.16 -27.20 2.42
CA TYR A 290 8.06 -26.23 2.37
C TYR A 290 6.91 -26.66 1.46
N CYS A 291 7.22 -27.32 0.35
CA CYS A 291 6.22 -27.68 -0.66
C CYS A 291 5.81 -29.15 -0.63
N THR A 292 6.64 -30.04 -0.09
CA THR A 292 6.44 -31.50 -0.23
C THR A 292 6.49 -32.27 1.08
N SER A 293 6.80 -31.64 2.21
CA SER A 293 6.78 -32.32 3.51
C SER A 293 5.36 -32.50 4.03
N PRO A 294 4.94 -33.72 4.44
CA PRO A 294 3.66 -33.94 5.11
C PRO A 294 3.59 -33.25 6.49
N TYR A 295 4.71 -32.74 6.99
CA TYR A 295 4.84 -32.01 8.26
C TYR A 295 4.90 -30.48 8.05
N ALA A 296 4.08 -29.93 7.14
CA ALA A 296 3.99 -28.51 6.79
C ALA A 296 3.80 -27.55 7.99
N TYR A 297 3.45 -28.07 9.17
CA TYR A 297 3.36 -27.32 10.43
C TYR A 297 4.67 -26.61 10.82
N ALA A 298 5.84 -27.13 10.46
CA ALA A 298 7.11 -26.51 10.82
C ALA A 298 7.47 -25.31 9.90
N ALA A 299 7.06 -25.35 8.63
CA ALA A 299 7.17 -24.21 7.71
C ALA A 299 6.21 -23.07 8.09
N VAL A 300 5.05 -23.41 8.64
CA VAL A 300 4.07 -22.44 9.17
C VAL A 300 4.67 -21.57 10.28
N VAL A 301 5.56 -22.11 11.13
CA VAL A 301 6.24 -21.32 12.18
C VAL A 301 7.11 -20.23 11.55
N GLN A 302 7.88 -20.56 10.52
CA GLN A 302 8.73 -19.59 9.83
C GLN A 302 7.91 -18.56 9.05
N LEU A 303 6.78 -18.98 8.46
CA LEU A 303 5.84 -18.05 7.82
C LEU A 303 5.25 -17.06 8.83
N TYR A 304 4.76 -17.54 9.97
CA TYR A 304 4.25 -16.70 11.04
C TYR A 304 5.34 -15.84 11.70
N ALA A 305 6.56 -16.34 11.81
CA ALA A 305 7.70 -15.56 12.28
C ALA A 305 8.02 -14.41 11.30
N ARG A 306 8.09 -14.71 9.99
CA ARG A 306 8.35 -13.73 8.92
C ARG A 306 7.24 -12.69 8.78
N SER A 307 5.99 -13.07 9.04
CA SER A 307 4.86 -12.14 9.05
C SER A 307 4.63 -11.45 10.39
N ALA A 308 5.52 -11.65 11.38
CA ALA A 308 5.40 -11.14 12.75
C ALA A 308 4.03 -11.46 13.41
N GLN A 309 3.48 -12.63 13.09
CA GLN A 309 2.19 -13.13 13.57
C GLN A 309 2.32 -14.25 14.61
N LEU A 310 3.55 -14.68 14.90
CA LEU A 310 3.84 -15.70 15.90
C LEU A 310 3.38 -15.22 17.29
N ASP A 311 2.45 -15.92 17.94
CA ASP A 311 1.78 -15.58 19.22
C ASP A 311 2.72 -15.63 20.45
N SER A 312 3.78 -14.85 20.38
CA SER A 312 4.64 -14.51 21.50
C SER A 312 3.87 -13.66 22.52
N GLY A 313 4.27 -13.74 23.79
CA GLY A 313 3.64 -13.04 24.90
C GLY A 313 3.63 -11.52 24.69
N HIS A 314 4.70 -10.97 24.11
CA HIS A 314 4.73 -9.56 23.72
C HIS A 314 3.64 -9.22 22.69
N LEU A 315 3.48 -10.05 21.65
CA LEU A 315 2.47 -9.84 20.60
C LEU A 315 1.04 -10.07 21.11
N LEU A 316 0.85 -11.03 22.00
CA LEU A 316 -0.46 -11.29 22.62
C LEU A 316 -0.85 -10.15 23.56
N ALA A 317 0.08 -9.67 24.39
CA ALA A 317 -0.12 -8.50 25.25
C ALA A 317 -0.46 -7.26 24.43
N SER A 318 0.25 -7.02 23.31
CA SER A 318 0.00 -5.86 22.45
C SER A 318 -1.31 -5.95 21.65
N ARG A 319 -1.83 -7.16 21.39
CA ARG A 319 -3.07 -7.35 20.61
C ARG A 319 -4.33 -7.40 21.46
N LEU A 320 -4.22 -7.92 22.68
CA LEU A 320 -5.40 -8.27 23.47
C LEU A 320 -5.73 -7.26 24.58
N ASP A 321 -4.84 -6.31 24.89
CA ASP A 321 -4.95 -5.19 25.88
C ASP A 321 -5.45 -5.56 27.31
N ALA A 322 -5.95 -6.77 27.53
CA ALA A 322 -6.58 -7.24 28.75
C ALA A 322 -5.76 -8.39 29.35
N GLY A 323 -5.01 -8.10 30.41
CA GLY A 323 -4.51 -9.09 31.36
C GLY A 323 -3.40 -10.04 30.88
N HIS A 324 -2.89 -9.88 29.66
CA HIS A 324 -1.80 -10.72 29.16
C HIS A 324 -0.44 -10.09 29.48
N SER A 325 0.40 -10.86 30.16
CA SER A 325 1.76 -10.46 30.48
C SER A 325 2.65 -10.50 29.22
N PRO A 326 3.44 -9.44 28.93
CA PRO A 326 4.40 -9.47 27.83
C PRO A 326 5.68 -10.25 28.19
N TRP A 327 5.81 -10.66 29.47
CA TRP A 327 6.95 -11.42 29.98
C TRP A 327 6.91 -12.88 29.53
N CYS A 328 8.08 -13.52 29.50
CA CYS A 328 8.22 -14.92 29.12
C CYS A 328 7.35 -15.86 29.97
N ARG A 329 6.45 -16.60 29.31
CA ARG A 329 5.54 -17.58 29.94
C ARG A 329 6.23 -18.78 30.58
N PHE A 330 7.54 -18.90 30.37
CA PHE A 330 8.43 -19.91 30.95
C PHE A 330 9.22 -19.40 32.16
N GLY A 331 8.93 -18.17 32.63
CA GLY A 331 9.53 -17.62 33.85
C GLY A 331 10.90 -16.96 33.64
N CYS A 332 11.23 -16.55 32.41
CA CYS A 332 12.40 -15.70 32.20
C CYS A 332 12.09 -14.25 32.59
N ASP A 333 13.08 -13.55 33.13
CA ASP A 333 13.04 -12.09 33.35
C ASP A 333 13.34 -11.33 32.05
N ALA A 334 12.52 -11.59 31.02
CA ALA A 334 12.66 -10.99 29.70
C ALA A 334 11.31 -10.94 28.99
N LEU A 335 11.17 -10.00 28.06
CA LEU A 335 10.02 -9.94 27.17
C LEU A 335 9.97 -11.17 26.27
N GLU A 336 8.79 -11.76 26.15
CA GLU A 336 8.58 -12.89 25.26
C GLU A 336 8.49 -12.42 23.81
N THR A 337 9.65 -12.22 23.19
CA THR A 337 9.78 -11.97 21.75
C THR A 337 10.10 -13.28 21.02
N PRO A 338 9.91 -13.36 19.68
CA PRO A 338 10.39 -14.51 18.90
C PRO A 338 11.89 -14.77 19.14
N HIS A 339 12.72 -13.72 19.11
CA HIS A 339 14.16 -13.86 19.39
C HIS A 339 14.42 -14.46 20.77
N HIS A 340 13.73 -13.98 21.80
CA HIS A 340 13.85 -14.55 23.13
C HIS A 340 13.46 -16.03 23.14
N LEU A 341 12.30 -16.41 22.61
CA LEU A 341 11.81 -17.79 22.62
C LEU A 341 12.78 -18.75 21.90
N PHE A 342 13.23 -18.40 20.70
CA PHE A 342 14.01 -19.30 19.86
C PHE A 342 15.50 -19.31 20.25
N THR A 343 16.04 -18.19 20.71
CA THR A 343 17.49 -18.02 20.87
C THR A 343 17.95 -17.89 22.32
N ALA A 344 17.22 -17.15 23.17
CA ALA A 344 17.73 -16.73 24.49
C ALA A 344 17.03 -17.38 25.70
N CYS A 345 15.85 -17.94 25.52
CA CYS A 345 15.03 -18.48 26.61
C CYS A 345 15.67 -19.75 27.18
N PHE A 346 16.12 -19.69 28.43
CA PHE A 346 16.85 -20.80 29.09
C PHE A 346 16.08 -22.13 29.08
N HIS A 347 14.74 -22.06 29.11
CA HIS A 347 13.88 -23.24 29.07
C HIS A 347 14.11 -24.11 27.82
N PHE A 348 14.58 -23.50 26.72
CA PHE A 348 14.83 -24.18 25.45
C PHE A 348 16.31 -24.45 25.17
N ASP A 349 17.22 -24.18 26.11
CA ASP A 349 18.66 -24.45 25.93
C ASP A 349 18.92 -25.92 25.58
N GLY A 350 18.31 -26.85 26.31
CA GLY A 350 18.46 -28.28 26.04
C GLY A 350 18.01 -28.69 24.63
N LEU A 351 16.98 -28.03 24.08
CA LEU A 351 16.55 -28.28 22.70
C LEU A 351 17.55 -27.74 21.69
N ARG A 352 18.09 -26.54 21.93
CA ARG A 352 19.15 -25.95 21.09
C ARG A 352 20.40 -26.81 21.11
N SER A 353 20.90 -27.18 22.29
CA SER A 353 22.10 -28.01 22.44
C SER A 353 21.94 -29.38 21.78
N SER A 354 20.79 -30.04 21.93
CA SER A 354 20.49 -31.29 21.25
C SER A 354 20.47 -31.13 19.73
N ALA A 355 19.79 -30.10 19.22
CA ALA A 355 19.74 -29.84 17.77
C ALA A 355 21.13 -29.49 17.20
N THR A 356 21.96 -28.75 17.94
CA THR A 356 23.35 -28.46 17.57
C THR A 356 24.17 -29.75 17.49
N ALA A 357 24.05 -30.63 18.48
CA ALA A 357 24.76 -31.92 18.47
C ALA A 357 24.35 -32.78 17.26
N ASP A 358 23.04 -32.92 17.00
CA ASP A 358 22.51 -33.69 15.87
C ASP A 358 22.97 -33.09 14.52
N LEU A 359 23.00 -31.77 14.43
CA LEU A 359 23.49 -31.04 13.26
C LEU A 359 24.97 -31.30 13.00
N LEU A 360 25.81 -31.24 14.03
CA LEU A 360 27.24 -31.46 13.92
C LEU A 360 27.56 -32.91 13.51
N LEU A 361 26.83 -33.88 14.05
CA LEU A 361 26.94 -35.28 13.63
C LEU A 361 26.57 -35.47 12.15
N SER A 362 25.48 -34.85 11.72
CA SER A 362 25.02 -34.92 10.32
C SER A 362 25.98 -34.21 9.37
N LEU A 363 26.55 -33.09 9.81
CA LEU A 363 27.52 -32.34 9.03
C LEU A 363 28.80 -33.16 8.85
N ASP A 364 29.32 -33.79 9.90
CA ASP A 364 30.56 -34.59 9.80
C ASP A 364 30.42 -35.73 8.77
N ALA A 365 29.23 -36.34 8.69
CA ALA A 365 28.93 -37.36 7.68
C ALA A 365 28.94 -36.84 6.22
N VAL A 366 28.73 -35.53 6.02
CA VAL A 366 28.76 -34.86 4.71
C VAL A 366 30.16 -34.34 4.36
N LEU A 367 30.99 -34.06 5.36
CA LEU A 367 32.31 -33.48 5.16
C LEU A 367 33.34 -34.57 4.80
N ASP A 368 33.69 -34.65 3.52
CA ASP A 368 34.77 -35.53 3.03
C ASP A 368 36.18 -35.01 3.40
N ALA A 369 37.17 -35.90 3.36
CA ALA A 369 38.60 -35.63 3.56
C ALA A 369 39.19 -34.67 2.52
N SER A 370 38.55 -34.52 1.35
CA SER A 370 38.95 -33.57 0.30
C SER A 370 38.74 -32.09 0.67
N ILE A 371 37.98 -31.79 1.73
CA ILE A 371 37.69 -30.42 2.16
C ILE A 371 38.88 -29.85 2.94
N PRO A 372 39.37 -28.63 2.61
CA PRO A 372 40.44 -27.98 3.35
C PRO A 372 40.11 -27.87 4.85
N SER A 373 41.09 -28.17 5.71
CA SER A 373 40.91 -28.18 7.17
C SER A 373 40.44 -26.83 7.74
N ALA A 374 40.82 -25.71 7.09
CA ALA A 374 40.32 -24.38 7.44
C ALA A 374 38.81 -24.24 7.16
N THR A 375 38.35 -24.68 5.98
CA THR A 375 36.93 -24.67 5.61
C THR A 375 36.11 -25.59 6.50
N ARG A 376 36.62 -26.80 6.80
CA ARG A 376 35.99 -27.74 7.75
C ARG A 376 35.79 -27.09 9.12
N ARG A 377 36.83 -26.45 9.67
CA ARG A 377 36.73 -25.76 10.97
C ARG A 377 35.72 -24.61 10.94
N ALA A 378 35.70 -23.81 9.88
CA ALA A 378 34.74 -22.72 9.74
C ALA A 378 33.29 -23.25 9.68
N LEU A 379 33.03 -24.33 8.93
CA LEU A 379 31.70 -24.94 8.86
C LEU A 379 31.23 -25.52 10.19
N VAL A 380 32.12 -26.18 10.92
CA VAL A 380 31.83 -26.70 12.26
C VAL A 380 31.54 -25.55 13.22
N ASP A 381 32.33 -24.49 13.20
CA ASP A 381 32.15 -23.31 14.06
C ASP A 381 30.83 -22.57 13.76
N LEU A 382 30.52 -22.33 12.48
CA LEU A 382 29.24 -21.75 12.05
C LEU A 382 28.05 -22.61 12.48
N SER A 383 28.18 -23.93 12.37
CA SER A 383 27.10 -24.88 12.74
C SER A 383 26.91 -24.97 14.25
N ALA A 384 28.01 -24.92 15.03
CA ALA A 384 27.96 -24.90 16.49
C ALA A 384 27.18 -23.69 17.01
N HIS A 385 27.29 -22.56 16.32
CA HIS A 385 26.62 -21.30 16.66
C HIS A 385 25.35 -21.02 15.84
N LEU A 386 24.84 -21.99 15.08
CA LEU A 386 23.67 -21.77 14.22
C LEU A 386 22.43 -21.34 15.05
N PHE A 387 22.26 -21.92 16.23
CA PHE A 387 21.09 -21.71 17.09
C PHE A 387 21.32 -20.74 18.25
N SER A 388 22.42 -19.98 18.23
CA SER A 388 22.78 -19.01 19.28
C SER A 388 23.30 -17.71 18.67
N ASP A 389 23.13 -16.60 19.40
CA ASP A 389 23.73 -15.33 19.02
C ASP A 389 25.26 -15.44 19.02
N SER A 390 25.88 -14.95 17.95
CA SER A 390 27.31 -15.05 17.72
C SER A 390 27.72 -14.17 16.53
N ASN A 391 29.00 -13.85 16.45
CA ASN A 391 29.58 -13.08 15.34
C ASN A 391 29.53 -13.81 13.98
N ALA A 392 29.14 -15.09 13.98
CA ALA A 392 28.86 -15.86 12.76
C ALA A 392 27.63 -15.32 11.99
N TRP A 393 26.72 -14.64 12.69
CA TRP A 393 25.53 -14.03 12.09
C TRP A 393 25.74 -12.55 11.79
N PRO A 394 25.14 -12.03 10.71
CA PRO A 394 25.06 -10.59 10.50
C PRO A 394 24.48 -9.89 11.73
N MET A 395 25.16 -8.84 12.20
CA MET A 395 24.80 -8.09 13.41
C MET A 395 24.80 -8.90 14.72
N GLY A 396 25.42 -10.08 14.73
CA GLY A 396 25.56 -10.91 15.93
C GLY A 396 24.30 -11.66 16.36
N GLN A 397 23.21 -11.61 15.58
CA GLN A 397 21.90 -12.14 15.96
C GLN A 397 21.48 -13.33 15.08
N THR A 398 21.25 -14.50 15.70
CA THR A 398 20.71 -15.64 14.95
C THR A 398 19.24 -15.45 14.61
N ARG A 399 18.87 -15.88 13.41
CA ARG A 399 17.51 -15.79 12.87
C ARG A 399 17.07 -17.09 12.21
N PHE A 400 17.58 -18.23 12.67
CA PHE A 400 17.25 -19.56 12.14
C PHE A 400 15.74 -19.85 12.13
N TYR A 401 14.99 -19.31 13.11
CA TYR A 401 13.54 -19.45 13.23
C TYR A 401 12.77 -18.64 12.17
N MET A 402 13.43 -17.76 11.44
CA MET A 402 12.92 -17.13 10.22
C MET A 402 13.32 -17.91 8.97
N GLY A 403 13.99 -19.06 9.11
CA GLY A 403 14.49 -19.84 7.99
C GLY A 403 15.64 -19.17 7.25
N PHE A 404 16.45 -18.35 7.92
CA PHE A 404 17.73 -17.88 7.40
C PHE A 404 18.87 -18.79 7.82
N VAL A 405 19.99 -18.70 7.12
CA VAL A 405 21.26 -19.35 7.44
C VAL A 405 22.40 -18.32 7.41
N PRO A 406 23.49 -18.52 8.17
CA PRO A 406 24.62 -17.61 8.12
C PRO A 406 25.30 -17.68 6.74
N PRO A 407 25.87 -16.57 6.25
CA PRO A 407 26.40 -16.48 4.89
C PRO A 407 27.61 -17.38 4.68
N LEU A 408 27.52 -18.26 3.69
CA LEU A 408 28.60 -19.19 3.30
C LEU A 408 29.52 -18.63 2.20
N ALA A 409 29.26 -17.44 1.66
CA ALA A 409 29.92 -16.91 0.47
C ALA A 409 31.46 -16.77 0.59
N HIS A 410 31.98 -16.68 1.82
CA HIS A 410 33.41 -16.59 2.10
C HIS A 410 34.11 -17.97 2.10
N LEU A 411 33.35 -19.07 2.04
CA LEU A 411 33.85 -20.43 2.01
C LEU A 411 33.82 -20.96 0.57
N SER A 412 34.98 -21.26 0.02
CA SER A 412 35.12 -21.87 -1.32
C SER A 412 34.62 -23.32 -1.31
N LEU A 413 33.32 -23.51 -1.47
CA LEU A 413 32.65 -24.81 -1.49
C LEU A 413 32.14 -25.17 -2.90
N PRO A 414 32.23 -26.46 -3.31
CA PRO A 414 31.53 -26.92 -4.50
C PRO A 414 30.02 -26.66 -4.40
N SER A 415 29.38 -26.25 -5.50
CA SER A 415 27.95 -25.87 -5.52
C SER A 415 27.01 -26.95 -4.96
N ALA A 416 27.26 -28.22 -5.28
CA ALA A 416 26.48 -29.34 -4.74
C ALA A 416 26.60 -29.47 -3.21
N MET A 417 27.80 -29.26 -2.67
CA MET A 417 28.07 -29.32 -1.23
C MET A 417 27.50 -28.11 -0.50
N HIS A 418 27.64 -26.92 -1.07
CA HIS A 418 26.99 -25.71 -0.57
C HIS A 418 25.47 -25.94 -0.42
N THR A 419 24.84 -26.46 -1.48
CA THR A 419 23.40 -26.77 -1.47
C THR A 419 23.04 -27.80 -0.40
N HIS A 420 23.84 -28.86 -0.24
CA HIS A 420 23.62 -29.89 0.77
C HIS A 420 23.72 -29.32 2.19
N ILE A 421 24.75 -28.54 2.49
CA ILE A 421 24.97 -27.92 3.81
C ILE A 421 23.81 -26.96 4.14
N VAL A 422 23.44 -26.09 3.21
CA VAL A 422 22.29 -25.18 3.35
C VAL A 422 21.01 -25.97 3.62
N HIS A 423 20.78 -27.06 2.89
CA HIS A 423 19.62 -27.93 3.10
C HIS A 423 19.60 -28.55 4.50
N LEU A 424 20.76 -29.04 4.97
CA LEU A 424 20.92 -29.61 6.29
C LEU A 424 20.64 -28.57 7.39
N TRP A 425 21.23 -27.39 7.28
CA TRP A 425 21.05 -26.27 8.20
C TRP A 425 19.59 -25.79 8.27
N HIS A 426 18.94 -25.61 7.12
CA HIS A 426 17.52 -25.25 7.10
C HIS A 426 16.64 -26.34 7.71
N THR A 427 16.89 -27.60 7.41
CA THR A 427 16.09 -28.71 7.95
C THR A 427 16.20 -28.79 9.47
N ALA A 428 17.41 -28.67 10.01
CA ALA A 428 17.63 -28.61 11.46
C ALA A 428 16.94 -27.40 12.08
N SER A 429 17.02 -26.23 11.43
CA SER A 429 16.37 -25.00 11.87
C SER A 429 14.85 -25.12 11.92
N ILE A 430 14.24 -25.71 10.89
CA ILE A 430 12.79 -25.96 10.79
C ILE A 430 12.34 -26.89 11.91
N HIS A 431 13.04 -28.00 12.13
CA HIS A 431 12.70 -28.97 13.16
C HIS A 431 12.81 -28.36 14.58
N LEU A 432 13.89 -27.64 14.86
CA LEU A 432 14.08 -26.98 16.15
C LEU A 432 13.01 -25.91 16.41
N ALA A 433 12.75 -25.04 15.43
CA ALA A 433 11.73 -24.01 15.53
C ALA A 433 10.34 -24.65 15.78
N GLY A 434 10.01 -25.72 15.05
CA GLY A 434 8.78 -26.49 15.26
C GLY A 434 8.65 -27.04 16.68
N ARG A 435 9.72 -27.62 17.25
CA ARG A 435 9.73 -28.19 18.62
C ARG A 435 9.56 -27.12 19.70
N ILE A 436 10.31 -26.02 19.61
CA ILE A 436 10.20 -24.88 20.54
C ILE A 436 8.78 -24.30 20.47
N TRP A 437 8.26 -24.15 19.26
CA TRP A 437 6.95 -23.57 19.05
C TRP A 437 5.81 -24.45 19.56
N ALA A 438 5.87 -25.76 19.33
CA ALA A 438 4.90 -26.70 19.86
C ALA A 438 4.78 -26.61 21.39
N LYS A 439 5.92 -26.51 22.10
CA LYS A 439 5.94 -26.31 23.56
C LYS A 439 5.37 -24.95 23.97
N THR A 440 5.69 -23.90 23.21
CA THR A 440 5.15 -22.55 23.44
C THR A 440 3.63 -22.51 23.33
N ARG A 441 3.07 -23.18 22.33
CA ARG A 441 1.62 -23.31 22.15
C ARG A 441 0.97 -24.17 23.22
N GLN A 442 1.57 -25.31 23.59
CA GLN A 442 1.07 -26.13 24.69
C GLN A 442 0.95 -25.30 25.98
N ARG A 443 2.00 -24.54 26.30
CA ARG A 443 1.99 -23.65 27.45
C ARG A 443 0.96 -22.53 27.34
N ALA A 444 0.76 -21.97 26.15
CA ALA A 444 -0.32 -21.00 25.88
C ALA A 444 -1.69 -21.56 26.24
N PHE A 445 -1.98 -22.77 25.75
CA PHE A 445 -3.25 -23.44 25.98
C PHE A 445 -3.47 -23.79 27.45
N GLU A 446 -2.42 -24.21 28.17
CA GLU A 446 -2.48 -24.44 29.61
C GLU A 446 -2.85 -23.17 30.38
N LEU A 447 -2.19 -22.06 30.06
CA LEU A 447 -2.46 -20.76 30.69
C LEU A 447 -3.89 -20.28 30.39
N LEU A 448 -4.31 -20.38 29.13
CA LEU A 448 -5.68 -20.03 28.72
C LEU A 448 -6.74 -20.87 29.42
N ARG A 449 -6.49 -22.18 29.60
CA ARG A 449 -7.39 -23.09 30.32
C ARG A 449 -7.44 -22.79 31.81
N ALA A 450 -6.34 -22.31 32.40
CA ALA A 450 -6.27 -21.93 33.82
C ALA A 450 -6.98 -20.60 34.11
N SER A 451 -6.97 -19.66 33.17
CA SER A 451 -7.73 -18.41 33.25
C SER A 451 -9.21 -18.63 32.93
N LYS A 452 -10.10 -18.59 33.94
CA LYS A 452 -11.54 -18.50 33.70
C LYS A 452 -11.85 -17.20 32.94
N PRO A 453 -12.57 -17.22 31.81
CA PRO A 453 -12.87 -16.00 31.08
C PRO A 453 -13.83 -15.15 31.92
N ALA A 454 -13.38 -13.96 32.34
CA ALA A 454 -14.30 -12.88 32.65
C ALA A 454 -14.88 -12.35 31.33
N PRO A 455 -16.17 -11.97 31.27
CA PRO A 455 -16.76 -11.43 30.05
C PRO A 455 -16.12 -10.07 29.75
N SER A 456 -15.14 -10.04 28.85
CA SER A 456 -14.54 -8.80 28.37
C SER A 456 -15.27 -8.32 27.12
N THR A 457 -15.92 -7.16 27.25
CA THR A 457 -16.38 -6.35 26.12
C THR A 457 -15.17 -5.79 25.37
N TYR A 458 -14.87 -6.32 24.20
CA TYR A 458 -13.87 -5.74 23.31
C TYR A 458 -14.39 -4.42 22.71
N SER A 459 -13.67 -3.32 22.89
CA SER A 459 -13.96 -2.06 22.21
C SER A 459 -13.19 -1.97 20.89
N ILE A 460 -13.89 -2.04 19.77
CA ILE A 460 -13.33 -1.82 18.43
C ILE A 460 -13.02 -0.31 18.27
N PRO A 461 -11.83 0.07 17.73
CA PRO A 461 -11.51 1.46 17.43
C PRO A 461 -12.60 2.14 16.59
N GLU A 462 -12.93 3.40 16.89
CA GLU A 462 -14.14 4.06 16.38
C GLU A 462 -14.22 4.12 14.85
N ILE A 463 -13.09 4.31 14.16
CA ILE A 463 -13.00 4.24 12.68
C ILE A 463 -13.35 2.85 12.14
N LEU A 464 -12.90 1.79 12.81
CA LEU A 464 -13.24 0.42 12.45
C LEU A 464 -14.68 0.12 12.82
N ARG A 465 -15.21 0.67 13.92
CA ARG A 465 -16.63 0.57 14.28
C ARG A 465 -17.53 1.22 13.22
N SER A 466 -17.16 2.39 12.73
CA SER A 466 -17.87 3.09 11.64
C SER A 466 -17.80 2.33 10.32
N LEU A 467 -16.64 1.77 9.95
CA LEU A 467 -16.47 0.94 8.75
C LEU A 467 -17.17 -0.42 8.86
N PHE A 468 -17.14 -1.05 10.03
CA PHE A 468 -17.82 -2.32 10.30
C PHE A 468 -19.34 -2.10 10.27
N HIS A 469 -19.87 -1.02 10.81
CA HIS A 469 -21.29 -0.66 10.66
C HIS A 469 -21.69 -0.31 9.23
N LEU A 470 -20.76 0.18 8.40
CA LEU A 470 -20.94 0.41 6.96
C LEU A 470 -21.05 -0.94 6.21
N LEU A 471 -20.15 -1.89 6.47
CA LEU A 471 -20.12 -3.20 5.80
C LEU A 471 -21.17 -4.19 6.32
N SER A 472 -21.51 -4.13 7.61
CA SER A 472 -22.52 -5.00 8.22
C SER A 472 -23.96 -4.56 7.91
N GLY A 473 -24.13 -3.38 7.31
CA GLY A 473 -25.43 -2.79 7.01
C GLY A 473 -26.20 -3.44 5.86
N GLU A 474 -25.61 -4.41 5.13
CA GLU A 474 -26.26 -5.09 4.01
C GLU A 474 -26.72 -6.53 4.30
N LEU A 475 -26.68 -7.01 5.56
CA LEU A 475 -27.20 -8.34 5.93
C LEU A 475 -28.42 -8.30 6.84
N SER A 476 -29.18 -7.19 6.83
CA SER A 476 -30.47 -7.08 7.52
C SER A 476 -31.60 -6.78 6.54
N PHE A 477 -31.66 -7.51 5.42
CA PHE A 477 -32.96 -7.75 4.79
C PHE A 477 -33.56 -8.97 5.48
N THR A 478 -34.62 -8.70 6.22
CA THR A 478 -35.44 -9.66 6.96
C THR A 478 -35.87 -10.81 6.07
N LEU A 479 -35.43 -12.01 6.44
CA LEU A 479 -35.90 -13.31 5.94
C LEU A 479 -37.30 -13.64 6.49
N SER A 480 -38.23 -12.66 6.48
CA SER A 480 -39.59 -12.82 7.03
C SER A 480 -40.74 -12.46 6.07
N ASP A 481 -40.48 -11.88 4.89
CA ASP A 481 -41.57 -11.45 3.98
C ASP A 481 -41.60 -12.12 2.60
N ALA A 482 -40.87 -13.23 2.40
CA ALA A 482 -40.91 -14.02 1.16
C ALA A 482 -41.68 -15.35 1.29
N HIS A 483 -42.61 -15.45 2.24
CA HIS A 483 -43.59 -16.55 2.30
C HIS A 483 -45.01 -16.00 2.14
N ARG A 484 -45.38 -15.62 0.92
CA ARG A 484 -46.75 -15.77 0.41
C ARG A 484 -46.78 -15.58 -1.11
N SER A 485 -47.44 -16.54 -1.75
CA SER A 485 -47.97 -16.53 -3.12
C SER A 485 -46.94 -16.56 -4.27
N PHE A 486 -46.66 -17.77 -4.78
CA PHE A 486 -46.78 -18.10 -6.22
C PHE A 486 -47.17 -19.59 -6.36
N PRO A 487 -47.91 -19.96 -7.42
CA PRO A 487 -48.69 -21.20 -7.49
C PRO A 487 -47.89 -22.41 -7.98
N ASP A 488 -48.33 -23.58 -7.55
CA ASP A 488 -47.92 -24.88 -8.06
C ASP A 488 -48.12 -24.98 -9.58
N SER A 489 -47.03 -25.13 -10.32
CA SER A 489 -46.97 -25.97 -11.54
C SER A 489 -45.59 -25.87 -12.18
N CYS A 490 -44.80 -26.94 -12.03
CA CYS A 490 -44.03 -27.59 -13.10
C CYS A 490 -43.06 -28.58 -12.47
N VAL A 491 -43.55 -29.80 -12.26
CA VAL A 491 -42.73 -30.99 -12.03
C VAL A 491 -41.88 -31.24 -13.29
N ARG A 492 -40.57 -31.36 -13.13
CA ARG A 492 -39.70 -32.08 -14.08
C ARG A 492 -38.88 -33.14 -13.35
N PRO A 493 -38.60 -34.28 -14.00
CA PRO A 493 -38.18 -35.51 -13.33
C PRO A 493 -36.65 -35.55 -13.10
N ARG A 494 -36.25 -36.29 -12.07
CA ARG A 494 -34.85 -36.63 -11.78
C ARG A 494 -34.25 -37.49 -12.91
N PRO A 495 -32.99 -37.26 -13.32
CA PRO A 495 -32.27 -38.21 -14.16
C PRO A 495 -31.78 -39.39 -13.31
N THR A 496 -32.10 -40.59 -13.79
CA THR A 496 -31.63 -41.88 -13.28
C THR A 496 -30.20 -42.16 -13.70
N ASP A 497 -29.51 -42.88 -12.82
CA ASP A 497 -28.20 -43.50 -12.99
C ASP A 497 -28.02 -44.19 -14.35
N ARG A 498 -26.83 -44.03 -14.94
CA ARG A 498 -26.30 -44.90 -15.99
C ARG A 498 -24.94 -45.43 -15.55
N ASP A 499 -24.90 -46.75 -15.42
CA ASP A 499 -23.68 -47.56 -15.35
C ASP A 499 -22.89 -47.52 -16.68
N PRO A 500 -21.59 -47.84 -16.65
CA PRO A 500 -20.68 -47.70 -17.78
C PRO A 500 -20.72 -48.93 -18.70
N ASP A 501 -20.58 -48.70 -20.01
CA ASP A 501 -20.34 -49.77 -20.98
C ASP A 501 -18.88 -49.70 -21.48
N PRO A 502 -18.16 -50.82 -21.58
CA PRO A 502 -16.75 -50.86 -21.94
C PRO A 502 -16.60 -51.13 -23.44
N THR A 503 -15.88 -50.27 -24.16
CA THR A 503 -15.02 -50.58 -25.33
C THR A 503 -14.73 -49.28 -26.09
N LEU A 504 -13.51 -48.75 -25.89
CA LEU A 504 -12.60 -48.14 -26.87
C LEU A 504 -11.48 -47.39 -26.15
#